data_AF-B2HFE3-F1
#
_entry.id   AF-B2HFE3-F1
#
_cell.length_a   1.000
_cell.length_b   1.000
_cell.length_c   1.000
_cell.angle_alpha   90.00
_cell.angle_beta   90.00
_cell.angle_gamma   90.00
#
_symmetry.space_group_name_H-M   'P 1'
#
loop_
_entity.id
_entity.type
_entity.pdbx_description
1 polymer ?
#
loop_
_entity_poly.entity_id
_entity_poly.type
_entity_poly.pdbx_seq_one_letter_code
_entity_poly.pdbx_strand_id
1 'polypeptide(L)'
;MRFIVASVAAVLGSAMWAGLPVAPLAVAEPSTCDYPDCTPGIRPHVVLGAPCDSTTYYVFGTADYYVSFATQPGRLMFCGSPRRYEPRWFRSPPMAGIKDENSSCTDFPEYYVAQAPDGLFLVCVAHDGRQAWERGDT
;
A
#
# COMPACT_ATOMS: atom_id res chain seq x y z
N MET A 1 -23.15 45.61 -75.95
CA MET A 1 -23.29 44.24 -75.39
C MET A 1 -22.84 44.31 -73.93
N ARG A 2 -23.70 44.10 -72.92
CA ARG A 2 -24.15 42.79 -72.38
C ARG A 2 -22.99 41.82 -72.06
N PHE A 3 -22.95 41.42 -70.79
CA PHE A 3 -22.72 40.08 -70.24
C PHE A 3 -21.66 40.00 -69.13
N ILE A 4 -22.23 39.78 -67.93
CA ILE A 4 -21.72 39.18 -66.69
C ILE A 4 -21.09 37.80 -66.97
N VAL A 5 -20.27 37.31 -66.03
CA VAL A 5 -20.18 35.91 -65.47
C VAL A 5 -18.71 35.56 -65.16
N ALA A 6 -18.31 35.60 -63.88
CA ALA A 6 -18.09 34.46 -62.94
C ALA A 6 -16.79 33.66 -63.23
N SER A 7 -15.94 33.25 -62.28
CA SER A 7 -16.28 32.44 -61.10
C SER A 7 -15.12 32.34 -60.10
N VAL A 8 -15.53 31.98 -58.88
CA VAL A 8 -14.86 31.63 -57.61
C VAL A 8 -13.63 30.70 -57.69
N ALA A 9 -12.64 30.94 -56.82
CA ALA A 9 -11.93 29.89 -56.08
C ALA A 9 -11.27 30.46 -54.81
N ALA A 10 -11.89 30.23 -53.65
CA ALA A 10 -11.34 30.53 -52.33
C ALA A 10 -10.38 29.42 -51.89
N VAL A 11 -9.20 29.77 -51.39
CA VAL A 11 -8.34 28.84 -50.63
C VAL A 11 -7.97 29.53 -49.32
N LEU A 12 -8.64 29.09 -48.25
CA LEU A 12 -8.33 29.43 -46.86
C LEU A 12 -7.14 28.58 -46.40
N GLY A 13 -5.98 29.22 -46.23
CA GLY A 13 -4.81 28.60 -45.61
C GLY A 13 -4.87 28.76 -44.09
N SER A 14 -5.42 27.75 -43.42
CA SER A 14 -5.54 27.68 -41.96
C SER A 14 -4.16 27.45 -41.31
N ALA A 15 -3.77 28.34 -40.40
CA ALA A 15 -2.58 28.20 -39.57
C ALA A 15 -2.76 27.05 -38.55
N MET A 16 -1.96 25.99 -38.66
CA MET A 16 -1.87 24.95 -37.63
C MET A 16 -0.73 25.30 -36.67
N TRP A 17 -1.09 25.97 -35.57
CA TRP A 17 -0.30 25.99 -34.34
C TRP A 17 -0.32 24.59 -33.72
N ALA A 18 0.79 23.86 -33.82
CA ALA A 18 0.98 22.62 -33.08
C ALA A 18 1.31 22.95 -31.61
N GLY A 19 0.27 23.00 -30.77
CA GLY A 19 0.44 23.00 -29.32
C GLY A 19 1.01 21.66 -28.87
N LEU A 20 2.25 21.65 -28.39
CA LEU A 20 2.82 20.51 -27.68
C LEU A 20 2.06 20.32 -26.36
N PRO A 21 1.57 19.11 -26.04
CA PRO A 21 0.97 18.87 -24.74
C PRO A 21 2.07 18.92 -23.67
N VAL A 22 2.00 19.92 -22.79
CA VAL A 22 2.79 19.94 -21.55
C VAL A 22 2.23 18.84 -20.66
N ALA A 23 3.01 17.76 -20.45
CA ALA A 23 2.66 16.74 -19.48
C ALA A 23 2.70 17.35 -18.07
N PRO A 24 1.71 17.05 -17.20
CA PRO A 24 1.76 17.49 -15.81
C PRO A 24 2.99 16.87 -15.12
N LEU A 25 3.77 17.70 -14.44
CA LEU A 25 4.84 17.24 -13.56
C LEU A 25 4.19 16.52 -12.37
N ALA A 26 4.39 15.20 -12.28
CA ALA A 26 4.02 14.44 -11.09
C ALA A 26 4.92 14.89 -9.94
N VAL A 27 4.35 15.59 -8.96
CA VAL A 27 5.00 15.86 -7.69
C VAL A 27 4.90 14.59 -6.85
N ALA A 28 6.01 13.91 -6.64
CA ALA A 28 6.10 12.86 -5.62
C ALA A 28 6.11 13.56 -4.26
N GLU A 29 4.94 13.70 -3.64
CA GLU A 29 4.87 13.97 -2.20
C GLU A 29 5.67 12.86 -1.49
N PRO A 30 6.35 13.13 -0.36
CA PRO A 30 6.96 12.07 0.43
C PRO A 30 5.84 11.09 0.78
N SER A 31 5.80 9.95 0.08
CA SER A 31 4.72 8.98 0.25
C SER A 31 4.99 8.24 1.54
N THR A 32 4.69 8.86 2.68
CA THR A 32 4.65 8.18 3.96
C THR A 32 3.61 7.09 3.84
N CYS A 33 4.05 5.84 3.78
CA CYS A 33 3.15 4.72 3.66
C CYS A 33 2.58 4.40 5.03
N ASP A 34 1.36 4.85 5.29
CA ASP A 34 0.68 4.66 6.58
C ASP A 34 -0.39 3.56 6.55
N TYR A 35 -0.57 2.89 5.40
CA TYR A 35 -1.65 1.93 5.17
C TYR A 35 -1.14 0.62 4.55
N PRO A 36 -1.86 -0.50 4.72
CA PRO A 36 -1.50 -1.78 4.08
C PRO A 36 -1.34 -1.69 2.56
N ASP A 37 -2.19 -0.92 1.88
CA ASP A 37 -2.27 -0.91 0.41
C ASP A 37 -1.02 -0.36 -0.28
N CYS A 38 -0.24 0.48 0.43
CA CYS A 38 1.05 0.99 -0.05
C CYS A 38 2.24 0.17 0.45
N THR A 39 2.01 -0.81 1.33
CA THR A 39 3.09 -1.58 1.94
C THR A 39 3.59 -2.65 0.96
N PRO A 40 4.88 -2.66 0.60
CA PRO A 40 5.42 -3.69 -0.27
C PRO A 40 5.44 -5.06 0.43
N GLY A 41 5.22 -6.12 -0.35
CA GLY A 41 5.38 -7.50 0.13
C GLY A 41 4.18 -8.07 0.89
N ILE A 42 3.04 -7.38 0.94
CA ILE A 42 1.78 -7.95 1.43
C ILE A 42 1.38 -9.12 0.53
N ARG A 43 1.36 -10.34 1.08
CA ARG A 43 0.99 -11.55 0.34
C ARG A 43 -0.52 -11.57 0.06
N PRO A 44 -0.97 -11.60 -1.19
CA PRO A 44 -2.39 -11.73 -1.49
C PRO A 44 -2.87 -13.17 -1.27
N HIS A 45 -4.19 -13.33 -1.20
CA HIS A 45 -4.90 -14.61 -1.19
C HIS A 45 -4.52 -15.59 -0.07
N VAL A 46 -4.13 -15.10 1.11
CA VAL A 46 -3.77 -15.97 2.23
C VAL A 46 -5.02 -16.52 2.95
N VAL A 47 -4.90 -17.74 3.49
CA VAL A 47 -6.02 -18.44 4.15
C VAL A 47 -5.76 -18.51 5.65
N LEU A 48 -6.74 -18.08 6.47
CA LEU A 48 -6.68 -18.17 7.93
C LEU A 48 -6.36 -19.60 8.38
N GLY A 49 -5.31 -19.76 9.19
CA GLY A 49 -4.87 -21.04 9.75
C GLY A 49 -4.03 -21.90 8.80
N ALA A 50 -3.87 -21.52 7.53
CA ALA A 50 -2.95 -22.20 6.62
C ALA A 50 -1.49 -21.98 7.04
N PRO A 51 -0.59 -22.93 6.74
CA PRO A 51 0.84 -22.79 7.07
C PRO A 51 1.49 -21.63 6.31
N CYS A 52 2.57 -21.10 6.87
CA CYS A 52 3.37 -20.02 6.28
C CYS A 52 4.87 -20.14 6.66
N ASP A 53 5.73 -19.52 5.87
CA ASP A 53 7.18 -19.83 5.90
C ASP A 53 8.04 -18.88 6.75
N SER A 54 7.58 -17.66 7.05
CA SER A 54 8.38 -16.62 7.72
C SER A 54 7.54 -15.85 8.75
N THR A 55 8.04 -15.79 9.99
CA THR A 55 7.44 -15.05 11.10
C THR A 55 8.21 -13.77 11.46
N THR A 56 9.22 -13.40 10.67
CA THR A 56 10.08 -12.25 10.96
C THR A 56 10.04 -11.20 9.86
N TYR A 57 10.17 -11.60 8.60
CA TYR A 57 10.18 -10.69 7.45
C TYR A 57 9.00 -10.95 6.52
N TYR A 58 8.41 -9.89 5.98
CA TYR A 58 7.28 -9.92 5.04
C TYR A 58 6.15 -10.83 5.55
N VAL A 59 5.77 -10.61 6.80
CA VAL A 59 4.85 -11.48 7.55
C VAL A 59 3.39 -11.20 7.25
N PHE A 60 3.07 -10.14 6.51
CA PHE A 60 1.69 -9.70 6.31
C PHE A 60 1.09 -10.20 4.99
N GLY A 61 -0.22 -10.35 4.98
CA GLY A 61 -0.98 -10.74 3.80
C GLY A 61 -2.45 -10.32 3.86
N THR A 62 -3.16 -10.44 2.75
CA THR A 62 -4.61 -10.21 2.67
C THR A 62 -5.37 -11.51 2.45
N ALA A 63 -6.49 -11.65 3.14
CA ALA A 63 -7.41 -12.75 2.90
C ALA A 63 -8.41 -12.35 1.80
N ASP A 64 -8.37 -13.04 0.67
CA ASP A 64 -9.15 -12.64 -0.52
C ASP A 64 -10.45 -13.44 -0.69
N TYR A 65 -10.87 -14.16 0.35
CA TYR A 65 -12.02 -15.05 0.31
C TYR A 65 -12.95 -14.85 1.52
N TYR A 66 -14.26 -14.94 1.26
CA TYR A 66 -15.29 -15.23 2.27
C TYR A 66 -15.07 -16.65 2.81
N VAL A 67 -14.17 -16.83 3.78
CA VAL A 67 -14.02 -18.14 4.45
C VAL A 67 -14.15 -18.00 5.96
N SER A 68 -15.23 -18.62 6.44
CA SER A 68 -15.80 -18.61 7.80
C SER A 68 -16.51 -17.32 8.21
N PHE A 69 -17.54 -17.46 9.05
CA PHE A 69 -18.26 -16.37 9.74
C PHE A 69 -17.34 -15.40 10.50
N ALA A 70 -16.06 -15.72 10.64
CA ALA A 70 -15.09 -14.88 11.30
C ALA A 70 -14.32 -13.96 10.34
N THR A 71 -14.14 -14.28 9.04
CA THR A 71 -13.22 -13.55 8.13
C THR A 71 -13.97 -12.72 7.09
N GLN A 72 -13.52 -11.46 6.93
CA GLN A 72 -14.05 -10.52 5.95
C GLN A 72 -12.99 -10.36 4.83
N PRO A 73 -13.39 -10.35 3.55
CA PRO A 73 -12.45 -10.15 2.44
C PRO A 73 -11.64 -8.85 2.60
N GLY A 74 -10.38 -8.87 2.16
CA GLY A 74 -9.47 -7.73 2.25
C GLY A 74 -8.94 -7.47 3.67
N ARG A 75 -9.24 -8.33 4.64
CA ARG A 75 -8.71 -8.19 6.00
C ARG A 75 -7.22 -8.55 6.02
N LEU A 76 -6.45 -7.72 6.71
CA LEU A 76 -5.03 -7.94 6.96
C LEU A 76 -4.82 -9.15 7.88
N MET A 77 -3.84 -9.96 7.49
CA MET A 77 -3.42 -11.19 8.13
C MET A 77 -1.93 -11.09 8.47
N PHE A 78 -1.49 -11.83 9.48
CA PHE A 78 -0.06 -11.95 9.82
C PHE A 78 0.32 -13.42 9.96
N CYS A 79 1.52 -13.77 9.51
CA CYS A 79 2.14 -15.07 9.71
C CYS A 79 2.85 -15.08 11.07
N GLY A 80 2.42 -15.96 11.96
CA GLY A 80 2.98 -16.09 13.30
C GLY A 80 3.10 -17.53 13.76
N SER A 81 3.89 -17.78 14.80
CA SER A 81 4.03 -19.09 15.44
C SER A 81 3.76 -18.97 16.94
N PRO A 82 2.50 -19.17 17.39
CA PRO A 82 2.23 -19.29 18.80
C PRO A 82 3.04 -20.46 19.38
N ARG A 83 3.78 -20.25 20.47
CA ARG A 83 4.41 -21.32 21.28
C ARG A 83 5.26 -22.35 20.49
N ARG A 84 6.02 -21.92 19.49
CA ARG A 84 6.90 -22.78 18.66
C ARG A 84 6.17 -23.86 17.84
N TYR A 85 4.87 -23.69 17.59
CA TYR A 85 4.16 -24.52 16.62
C TYR A 85 4.56 -24.14 15.19
N GLU A 86 4.16 -24.97 14.22
CA GLU A 86 4.27 -24.63 12.81
C GLU A 86 3.61 -23.25 12.55
N PRO A 87 4.31 -22.31 11.89
CA PRO A 87 3.75 -20.98 11.64
C PRO A 87 2.50 -21.03 10.77
N ARG A 88 1.52 -20.20 11.12
CA ARG A 88 0.23 -20.13 10.43
C ARG A 88 -0.25 -18.70 10.26
N TRP A 89 -1.19 -18.49 9.36
CA TRP A 89 -1.85 -17.20 9.18
C TRP A 89 -2.89 -16.93 10.27
N PHE A 90 -2.79 -15.77 10.91
CA PHE A 90 -3.70 -15.25 11.92
C PHE A 90 -4.24 -13.87 11.49
N ARG A 91 -5.26 -13.38 12.20
CA ARG A 91 -5.76 -12.01 11.98
C ARG A 91 -4.75 -11.01 12.51
N SER A 92 -4.37 -10.05 11.68
CA SER A 92 -3.47 -8.98 12.10
C SER A 92 -4.22 -7.94 12.96
N PRO A 93 -3.54 -7.32 13.93
CA PRO A 93 -3.89 -5.98 14.40
C PRO A 93 -3.85 -4.95 13.25
N PRO A 94 -4.39 -3.74 13.45
CA PRO A 94 -4.31 -2.66 12.47
C PRO A 94 -2.87 -2.29 12.12
N MET A 95 -2.61 -1.98 10.85
CA MET A 95 -1.28 -1.71 10.33
C MET A 95 -1.08 -0.24 9.97
N ALA A 96 0.07 0.29 10.36
CA ALA A 96 0.55 1.66 10.09
C ALA A 96 1.50 1.75 8.89
N GLY A 97 1.48 0.77 8.01
CA GLY A 97 2.31 0.69 6.81
C GLY A 97 3.80 0.48 7.10
N ILE A 98 4.65 1.38 6.58
CA ILE A 98 6.11 1.31 6.67
C ILE A 98 6.65 2.26 7.76
N LYS A 99 7.44 1.72 8.70
CA LYS A 99 8.02 2.46 9.83
C LYS A 99 9.44 2.03 10.13
N ASP A 100 10.24 2.92 10.71
CA ASP A 100 11.62 2.59 11.10
C ASP A 100 11.65 1.95 12.49
N GLU A 101 12.45 0.88 12.66
CA GLU A 101 12.68 0.27 13.97
C GLU A 101 13.23 1.31 14.96
N ASN A 102 12.73 1.30 16.19
CA ASN A 102 13.02 2.24 17.28
C ASN A 102 12.55 3.69 17.07
N SER A 103 11.86 4.01 15.96
CA SER A 103 11.21 5.30 15.81
C SER A 103 9.96 5.43 16.69
N SER A 104 9.55 6.66 17.00
CA SER A 104 8.36 6.91 17.83
C SER A 104 7.09 6.38 17.15
N CYS A 105 6.20 5.75 17.93
CA CYS A 105 4.88 5.33 17.46
C CYS A 105 3.74 5.96 18.27
N THR A 106 3.99 7.10 18.92
CA THR A 106 3.01 7.84 19.74
C THR A 106 1.76 8.28 18.99
N ASP A 107 1.86 8.39 17.67
CA ASP A 107 0.73 8.76 16.80
C ASP A 107 -0.23 7.60 16.54
N PHE A 108 0.14 6.39 16.97
CA PHE A 108 -0.64 5.16 16.79
C PHE A 108 -1.02 4.55 18.15
N PRO A 109 -2.17 3.86 18.25
CA PRO A 109 -2.49 3.07 19.43
C PRO A 109 -1.48 1.95 19.70
N GLU A 110 -1.35 1.55 20.96
CA GLU A 110 -0.55 0.38 21.35
C GLU A 110 -0.99 -0.87 20.58
N TYR A 111 -0.03 -1.74 20.25
CA TYR A 111 -0.21 -2.96 19.44
C TYR A 111 -0.64 -2.74 17.99
N TYR A 112 -0.57 -1.51 17.46
CA TYR A 112 -0.51 -1.34 16.01
C TYR A 112 0.73 -2.04 15.47
N VAL A 113 0.62 -2.55 14.24
CA VAL A 113 1.72 -3.23 13.57
C VAL A 113 2.25 -2.38 12.43
N ALA A 114 3.51 -2.59 12.07
CA ALA A 114 4.12 -1.98 10.91
C ALA A 114 5.12 -2.96 10.29
N GLN A 115 5.61 -2.61 9.11
CA GLN A 115 6.74 -3.29 8.49
C GLN A 115 7.89 -2.30 8.36
N ALA A 116 9.12 -2.73 8.62
CA ALA A 116 10.27 -1.90 8.29
C ALA A 116 10.53 -1.87 6.77
N PRO A 117 11.34 -0.92 6.26
CA PRO A 117 11.67 -0.86 4.83
C PRO A 117 12.28 -2.17 4.27
N ASP A 118 12.95 -2.95 5.12
CA ASP A 118 13.55 -4.25 4.79
C ASP A 118 12.58 -5.45 4.97
N GLY A 119 11.34 -5.19 5.35
CA GLY A 119 10.33 -6.22 5.57
C GLY A 119 10.18 -6.68 7.02
N LEU A 120 10.98 -6.18 7.96
CA LEU A 120 10.94 -6.64 9.36
C LEU A 120 9.58 -6.37 10.01
N PHE A 121 9.06 -7.34 10.75
CA PHE A 121 7.83 -7.20 11.53
C PHE A 121 8.03 -6.28 12.73
N LEU A 122 7.26 -5.19 12.77
CA LEU A 122 7.25 -4.24 13.87
C LEU A 122 5.90 -4.19 14.59
N VAL A 123 5.95 -3.93 15.90
CA VAL A 123 4.80 -3.68 16.78
C VAL A 123 5.06 -2.40 17.57
N CYS A 124 4.04 -1.57 17.72
CA CYS A 124 4.08 -0.39 18.56
C CYS A 124 3.92 -0.81 20.03
N VAL A 125 5.00 -0.67 20.81
CA VAL A 125 5.01 -1.03 22.24
C VAL A 125 5.18 0.23 23.07
N ALA A 126 4.38 0.37 24.13
CA ALA A 126 4.57 1.38 25.16
C ALA A 126 5.19 0.74 26.41
N HIS A 127 6.43 1.09 26.73
CA HIS A 127 7.12 0.66 27.95
C HIS A 127 8.20 1.66 28.37
N ASP A 128 8.61 1.64 29.64
CA ASP A 128 9.65 2.54 30.18
C ASP A 128 9.44 4.04 29.89
N GLY A 129 8.17 4.47 29.79
CA GLY A 129 7.80 5.85 29.46
C GLY A 129 8.05 6.27 28.01
N ARG A 130 8.44 5.33 27.13
CA ARG A 130 8.55 5.52 25.68
C ARG A 130 7.53 4.66 24.94
N GLN A 131 7.15 5.11 23.74
CA GLN A 131 6.28 4.35 22.84
C GLN A 131 6.92 4.34 21.44
N ALA A 132 7.43 3.19 21.04
CA ALA A 132 8.25 3.04 19.85
C ALA A 132 7.92 1.77 19.06
N TRP A 133 8.32 1.76 17.79
CA TRP A 133 8.26 0.58 16.94
C TRP A 133 9.36 -0.39 17.32
N GLU A 134 8.98 -1.57 17.78
CA GLU A 134 9.89 -2.63 18.20
C GLU A 134 9.69 -3.90 17.39
N ARG A 135 10.68 -4.79 17.40
CA ARG A 135 10.59 -6.07 16.70
C ARG A 135 9.45 -6.92 17.30
N GLY A 136 8.53 -7.37 16.47
CA GLY A 136 7.39 -8.18 16.91
C GLY A 136 7.68 -9.69 16.99
N ASP A 137 8.87 -10.12 16.61
CA ASP A 137 9.32 -11.53 16.61
C ASP A 137 10.13 -11.91 17.86
N THR A 138 10.26 -11.02 18.85
CA THR A 138 11.01 -11.23 20.10
C THR A 138 10.13 -11.58 21.29
#